data_AF-A0A2V6YKF4-F1
#
_entry.id   AF-A0A2V6YKF4-F1
#
_cell.length_a   1.000
_cell.length_b   1.000
_cell.length_c   1.000
_cell.angle_alpha   90.00
_cell.angle_beta   90.00
_cell.angle_gamma   90.00
#
_symmetry.space_group_name_H-M   'P 1'
#
loop_
_entity.id
_entity.type
_entity.pdbx_description
1 polymer ?
#
loop_
_entity_poly.entity_id
_entity_poly.type
_entity_poly.pdbx_seq_one_letter_code
_entity_poly.pdbx_strand_id
1 'polypeptide(L)'
;MRRARLALVIAVVTLSGAGSAAAANYAQETLDRYFRIEYQVASSGARPVVSGYVYNLHPGTPAERMQLSIESLDASGNVVGTSSTWVLGNVPPGNRAYFTARAVPGVSYRVQVLSFDWGSRGGSTN
;
A
#
# COMPACT_ATOMS: atom_id res chain seq x y z
N MET A 1 55.36 21.17 -6.88
CA MET A 1 54.45 20.04 -7.21
C MET A 1 53.03 20.45 -6.85
N ARG A 2 52.12 20.36 -7.82
CA ARG A 2 50.80 21.01 -7.85
C ARG A 2 49.82 20.31 -6.90
N ARG A 3 49.26 21.02 -5.92
CA ARG A 3 48.11 20.55 -5.13
C ARG A 3 46.85 20.73 -5.98
N ALA A 4 46.32 19.61 -6.51
CA ALA A 4 45.08 19.60 -7.26
C ALA A 4 43.88 19.64 -6.30
N ARG A 5 42.89 20.47 -6.66
CA ARG A 5 41.69 20.82 -5.92
C ARG A 5 40.60 19.76 -6.12
N LEU A 6 39.77 19.52 -5.13
CA LEU A 6 38.37 19.14 -5.37
C LEU A 6 37.49 19.84 -4.34
N ALA A 7 36.71 20.80 -4.85
CA ALA A 7 35.67 21.49 -4.12
C ALA A 7 34.41 20.62 -4.15
N LEU A 8 33.85 20.32 -2.98
CA LEU A 8 32.55 19.67 -2.86
C LEU A 8 31.47 20.75 -2.82
N VAL A 9 30.76 20.92 -3.93
CA VAL A 9 29.58 21.79 -4.00
C VAL A 9 28.38 20.96 -3.52
N ILE A 10 27.85 21.29 -2.34
CA ILE A 10 26.57 20.75 -1.87
C ILE A 10 25.48 21.64 -2.44
N ALA A 11 24.81 21.17 -3.49
CA ALA A 11 23.59 21.80 -3.98
C ALA A 11 22.42 21.35 -3.09
N VAL A 12 21.94 22.24 -2.21
CA VAL A 12 20.65 22.07 -1.54
C VAL A 12 19.56 22.55 -2.50
N VAL A 13 18.80 21.62 -3.06
CA VAL A 13 17.56 21.93 -3.77
C VAL A 13 16.44 21.96 -2.75
N THR A 14 16.01 23.15 -2.34
CA THR A 14 14.72 23.36 -1.68
C THR A 14 13.63 23.40 -2.75
N LEU A 15 12.82 22.36 -2.84
CA LEU A 15 11.61 22.38 -3.65
C LEU A 15 10.38 22.56 -2.75
N SER A 16 9.88 23.79 -2.72
CA SER A 16 8.58 24.14 -2.18
C SER A 16 7.50 23.62 -3.12
N GLY A 17 6.75 22.59 -2.70
CA GLY A 17 5.61 22.05 -3.44
C GLY A 17 4.30 22.33 -2.72
N ALA A 18 3.40 23.05 -3.39
CA ALA A 18 2.07 23.38 -2.92
C ALA A 18 1.24 22.12 -2.56
N GLY A 19 0.38 22.25 -1.54
CA GLY A 19 -0.51 21.20 -1.05
C GLY A 19 -1.35 20.59 -2.16
N SER A 20 -0.90 19.42 -2.61
CA SER A 20 -1.70 18.45 -3.34
C SER A 20 -2.04 17.38 -2.30
N ALA A 21 -3.27 16.84 -2.28
CA ALA A 21 -3.59 15.69 -1.42
C ALA A 21 -2.48 14.64 -1.62
N ALA A 22 -1.61 14.53 -0.62
CA ALA A 22 -0.38 13.79 -0.78
C ALA A 22 -0.79 12.34 -0.83
N ALA A 23 -0.61 11.71 -1.99
CA ALA A 23 -0.41 10.27 -2.02
C ALA A 23 0.81 10.02 -1.14
N ALA A 24 0.56 9.79 0.14
CA ALA A 24 1.60 9.65 1.13
C ALA A 24 2.28 8.31 0.84
N ASN A 25 3.54 8.39 0.42
CA ASN A 25 4.37 7.22 0.18
C ASN A 25 4.81 6.67 1.54
N TYR A 26 4.01 5.76 2.10
CA TYR A 26 4.34 5.10 3.35
C TYR A 26 5.23 3.88 3.11
N ALA A 27 6.28 3.72 3.90
CA ALA A 27 7.03 2.46 3.94
C ALA A 27 6.15 1.34 4.53
N GLN A 28 6.31 0.10 4.04
CA GLN A 28 5.49 -1.03 4.47
C GLN A 28 5.55 -1.24 5.99
N GLU A 29 6.75 -1.22 6.60
CA GLU A 29 6.91 -1.34 8.06
C GLU A 29 6.16 -0.25 8.84
N THR A 30 6.07 0.95 8.27
CA THR A 30 5.30 2.05 8.85
C THR A 30 3.80 1.83 8.71
N LEU A 31 3.35 1.06 7.72
CA LEU A 31 1.94 0.73 7.54
C LEU A 31 1.48 -0.46 8.36
N ASP A 32 2.35 -1.42 8.67
CA ASP A 32 1.97 -2.62 9.44
C ASP A 32 1.46 -2.30 10.87
N ARG A 33 1.78 -1.09 11.39
CA ARG A 33 1.19 -0.59 12.66
C ARG A 33 -0.27 -0.10 12.53
N TYR A 34 -0.70 0.25 11.31
CA TYR A 34 -2.02 0.81 11.03
C TYR A 34 -2.92 -0.16 10.30
N PHE A 35 -2.35 -1.01 9.45
CA PHE A 35 -3.12 -1.93 8.64
C PHE A 35 -2.64 -3.36 8.84
N ARG A 36 -3.60 -4.26 8.95
CA ARG A 36 -3.37 -5.70 8.91
C ARG A 36 -4.14 -6.26 7.73
N ILE A 37 -3.48 -7.04 6.88
CA ILE A 37 -4.10 -7.66 5.71
C ILE A 37 -4.19 -9.15 5.96
N GLU A 38 -5.40 -9.70 5.83
CA GLU A 38 -5.65 -11.13 5.78
C GLU A 38 -6.23 -11.48 4.43
N TYR A 39 -5.74 -12.54 3.80
CA TYR A 39 -6.23 -12.96 2.50
C TYR A 39 -6.12 -14.47 2.30
N GLN A 40 -6.94 -14.96 1.38
CA GLN A 40 -6.86 -16.32 0.86
C GLN A 40 -6.75 -16.28 -0.66
N VAL A 41 -6.34 -17.42 -1.22
CA VAL A 41 -6.23 -17.62 -2.66
C VAL A 41 -7.12 -18.78 -3.06
N ALA A 42 -8.05 -18.53 -3.99
CA ALA A 42 -8.88 -19.56 -4.59
C ALA A 42 -8.42 -19.82 -6.03
N SER A 43 -8.14 -21.08 -6.35
CA SER A 43 -7.98 -21.50 -7.75
C SER A 43 -9.32 -21.35 -8.47
N SER A 44 -9.40 -20.44 -9.44
CA SER A 44 -10.65 -20.10 -10.14
C SER A 44 -10.44 -20.06 -11.65
N GLY A 45 -10.51 -21.22 -12.30
CA GLY A 45 -10.29 -21.33 -13.75
C GLY A 45 -8.87 -20.93 -14.15
N ALA A 46 -8.72 -20.15 -15.22
CA ALA A 46 -7.41 -19.80 -15.79
C ALA A 46 -6.55 -18.85 -14.92
N ARG A 47 -7.15 -18.14 -13.95
CA ARG A 47 -6.43 -17.21 -13.08
C ARG A 47 -6.92 -17.33 -11.63
N PRO A 48 -6.01 -17.39 -10.65
CA PRO A 48 -6.40 -17.43 -9.25
C PRO A 48 -7.06 -16.12 -8.82
N VAL A 49 -7.95 -16.23 -7.84
CA VAL A 49 -8.60 -15.10 -7.20
C VAL A 49 -8.00 -14.94 -5.81
N VAL A 50 -7.48 -13.74 -5.53
CA VAL A 50 -7.01 -13.34 -4.20
C VAL A 50 -8.09 -12.46 -3.60
N SER A 51 -8.57 -12.81 -2.41
CA SER A 51 -9.58 -12.04 -1.71
C SER A 51 -9.36 -12.05 -0.21
N GLY A 52 -9.87 -11.04 0.48
CA GLY A 52 -9.61 -10.90 1.90
C GLY A 52 -10.10 -9.59 2.48
N TYR A 53 -9.52 -9.24 3.62
CA TYR A 53 -9.86 -8.04 4.37
C TYR A 53 -8.62 -7.24 4.71
N VAL A 54 -8.76 -5.92 4.63
CA VAL A 54 -7.83 -4.98 5.28
C VAL A 54 -8.49 -4.49 6.55
N TYR A 55 -7.79 -4.63 7.67
CA TYR A 55 -8.19 -4.09 8.97
C TYR A 55 -7.48 -2.77 9.21
N ASN A 56 -8.20 -1.76 9.67
CA ASN A 56 -7.64 -0.49 10.09
C ASN A 56 -7.54 -0.46 11.62
N LEU A 57 -6.30 -0.54 12.11
CA LEU A 57 -5.94 -0.51 13.53
C LEU A 57 -5.79 0.93 14.05
N HIS A 58 -5.82 1.94 13.17
CA HIS A 58 -5.72 3.34 13.57
C HIS A 58 -7.02 3.80 14.27
N PRO A 59 -6.92 4.38 15.48
CA PRO A 59 -8.09 4.83 16.23
C PRO A 59 -8.70 6.12 15.63
N GLY A 60 -9.97 6.06 15.27
CA GLY A 60 -10.81 7.22 14.95
C GLY A 60 -10.67 7.82 13.55
N THR A 61 -9.76 7.33 12.70
CA THR A 61 -9.57 7.84 11.33
C THR A 61 -9.80 6.73 10.30
N PRO A 62 -10.76 6.85 9.37
CA PRO A 62 -10.94 5.89 8.30
C PRO A 62 -9.81 6.02 7.27
N ALA A 63 -9.50 4.91 6.58
CA ALA A 63 -8.68 4.96 5.38
C ALA A 63 -9.59 4.91 4.16
N GLU A 64 -9.43 5.86 3.26
CA GLU A 64 -10.25 6.03 2.07
C GLU A 64 -9.42 5.76 0.82
N ARG A 65 -10.11 5.44 -0.28
CA ARG A 65 -9.46 5.27 -1.61
C ARG A 65 -8.24 4.35 -1.52
N MET A 66 -8.37 3.25 -0.78
CA MET A 66 -7.27 2.32 -0.58
C MET A 66 -7.11 1.40 -1.79
N GLN A 67 -5.90 1.38 -2.32
CA GLN A 67 -5.47 0.46 -3.36
C GLN A 67 -4.43 -0.52 -2.80
N LEU A 68 -4.53 -1.77 -3.21
CA LEU A 68 -3.60 -2.84 -2.85
C LEU A 68 -2.79 -3.26 -4.07
N SER A 69 -1.53 -3.61 -3.84
CA SER A 69 -0.70 -4.39 -4.76
C SER A 69 -0.80 -5.87 -4.38
N ILE A 70 -0.92 -6.73 -5.39
CA ILE A 70 -0.92 -8.18 -5.28
C ILE A 70 0.17 -8.70 -6.20
N GLU A 71 1.28 -9.09 -5.59
CA GLU A 71 2.41 -9.70 -6.27
C GLU A 71 2.29 -11.21 -6.23
N SER A 72 2.56 -11.84 -7.36
CA SER A 72 2.60 -13.29 -7.55
C SER A 72 4.07 -13.71 -7.55
N LEU A 73 4.42 -14.69 -6.73
CA LEU A 73 5.80 -15.10 -6.50
C LEU A 73 6.05 -16.51 -7.05
N ASP A 74 7.25 -16.75 -7.58
CA ASP A 74 7.72 -18.11 -7.88
C ASP A 74 8.20 -18.83 -6.60
N ALA A 75 8.65 -20.09 -6.76
CA ALA A 75 9.17 -20.90 -5.65
C ALA A 75 10.45 -20.34 -5.00
N SER A 76 11.16 -19.45 -5.70
CA SER A 76 12.36 -18.78 -5.20
C SER A 76 12.03 -17.44 -4.52
N GLY A 77 10.76 -17.03 -4.50
CA GLY A 77 10.30 -15.77 -3.94
C GLY A 77 10.43 -14.56 -4.89
N ASN A 78 10.75 -14.77 -6.17
CA ASN A 78 10.80 -13.68 -7.15
C ASN A 78 9.40 -13.27 -7.61
N VAL A 79 9.20 -11.98 -7.83
CA VAL A 79 7.94 -11.46 -8.39
C VAL A 79 7.86 -11.84 -9.88
N VAL A 80 6.89 -12.67 -10.23
CA VAL A 80 6.59 -13.10 -11.61
C VAL A 80 5.40 -12.35 -12.21
N GLY A 81 4.69 -11.56 -11.40
CA GLY A 81 3.62 -10.70 -11.87
C GLY A 81 3.04 -9.84 -10.76
N THR A 82 2.48 -8.70 -11.14
CA THR A 82 1.84 -7.76 -10.22
C THR A 82 0.47 -7.38 -10.76
N SER A 83 -0.49 -7.28 -9.86
CA SER A 83 -1.82 -6.74 -10.13
C SER A 83 -2.21 -5.78 -9.01
N SER A 84 -3.16 -4.89 -9.26
CA SER A 84 -3.68 -3.99 -8.24
C SER A 84 -5.21 -4.06 -8.14
N THR A 85 -5.73 -3.75 -6.97
CA THR A 85 -7.18 -3.73 -6.72
C THR A 85 -7.56 -2.67 -5.70
N TRP A 86 -8.81 -2.24 -5.75
CA TRP A 86 -9.38 -1.37 -4.75
C TRP A 86 -9.94 -2.19 -3.59
N VAL A 87 -9.77 -1.67 -2.38
CA VAL A 87 -10.58 -2.11 -1.24
C VAL A 87 -11.99 -1.54 -1.45
N LEU A 88 -13.01 -2.36 -1.19
CA LEU A 88 -14.40 -1.95 -1.39
C LEU A 88 -14.80 -0.94 -0.31
N GLY A 89 -15.04 0.31 -0.74
CA GLY A 89 -15.39 1.41 0.16
C GLY A 89 -14.19 1.89 0.99
N ASN A 90 -14.50 2.47 2.15
CA ASN A 90 -13.49 2.93 3.10
C ASN A 90 -13.19 1.81 4.10
N VAL A 91 -11.99 1.83 4.70
CA VAL A 91 -11.62 0.96 5.83
C VAL A 91 -11.90 1.71 7.14
N PRO A 92 -13.01 1.43 7.84
CA PRO A 92 -13.40 2.22 9.00
C PRO A 92 -12.43 2.03 10.17
N PRO A 93 -12.29 3.02 11.07
CA PRO A 93 -11.40 2.90 12.21
C PRO A 93 -11.80 1.72 13.10
N GLY A 94 -10.83 0.88 13.48
CA GLY A 94 -11.05 -0.31 14.30
C GLY A 94 -11.84 -1.43 13.61
N ASN A 95 -12.10 -1.33 12.31
CA ASN A 95 -12.88 -2.30 11.55
C ASN A 95 -12.15 -2.71 10.25
N ARG A 96 -12.82 -3.45 9.38
CA ARG A 96 -12.25 -4.01 8.16
C ARG A 96 -13.11 -3.74 6.92
N ALA A 97 -12.46 -3.74 5.76
CA ALA A 97 -13.12 -3.68 4.47
C ALA A 97 -12.59 -4.79 3.54
N TYR A 98 -13.45 -5.26 2.66
CA TYR A 98 -13.19 -6.41 1.79
C TYR A 98 -12.48 -5.99 0.50
N PHE A 99 -11.64 -6.86 -0.05
CA PHE A 99 -11.11 -6.74 -1.40
C PHE A 99 -11.14 -8.08 -2.12
N THR A 100 -11.12 -8.01 -3.45
CA THR A 100 -10.99 -9.19 -4.32
C THR A 100 -10.34 -8.80 -5.63
N ALA A 101 -9.52 -9.69 -6.20
CA ALA A 101 -8.91 -9.48 -7.50
C ALA A 101 -8.52 -10.81 -8.16
N ARG A 102 -8.49 -10.83 -9.50
CA ARG A 102 -7.79 -11.88 -10.23
C ARG A 102 -6.29 -11.55 -10.26
N ALA A 103 -5.46 -12.50 -9.85
CA ALA A 103 -4.01 -12.34 -9.85
C ALA A 103 -3.36 -13.04 -11.05
N VAL A 104 -2.07 -12.77 -11.24
CA VAL A 104 -1.22 -13.59 -12.11
C VAL A 104 -1.01 -14.94 -11.40
N PRO A 105 -0.95 -16.08 -12.12
CA PRO A 105 -0.58 -17.35 -11.51
C PRO A 105 0.81 -17.28 -10.87
N GLY A 106 0.93 -17.78 -9.64
CA GLY A 106 2.16 -17.85 -8.86
C GLY A 106 2.08 -18.97 -7.83
N VAL A 107 3.22 -19.32 -7.24
CA VAL A 107 3.34 -20.34 -6.18
C VAL A 107 2.85 -19.77 -4.85
N SER A 108 3.14 -18.50 -4.59
CA SER A 108 2.65 -17.75 -3.42
C SER A 108 2.36 -16.31 -3.78
N TYR A 109 1.77 -15.57 -2.85
CA TYR A 109 1.32 -14.20 -3.08
C TYR A 109 1.84 -13.27 -1.99
N ARG A 110 1.99 -11.99 -2.31
CA ARG A 110 2.24 -10.92 -1.35
C ARG A 110 1.24 -9.80 -1.62
N VAL A 111 0.50 -9.42 -0.59
CA VAL A 111 -0.49 -8.33 -0.66
C VAL A 111 -0.01 -7.17 0.21
N GLN A 112 0.07 -5.99 -0.38
CA GLN A 112 0.59 -4.78 0.28
C GLN A 112 -0.32 -3.58 -0.03
N VAL A 113 -0.32 -2.60 0.86
CA VAL A 113 -0.98 -1.32 0.59
C VAL A 113 -0.14 -0.56 -0.43
N LEU A 114 -0.75 -0.22 -1.55
CA LEU A 114 -0.11 0.58 -2.60
C LEU A 114 -0.31 2.07 -2.34
N SER A 115 -1.54 2.47 -2.00
CA SER A 115 -1.91 3.86 -1.72
C SER A 115 -3.21 3.90 -0.92
N PHE A 116 -3.43 5.01 -0.21
CA PHE A 116 -4.68 5.36 0.45
C PHE A 116 -4.62 6.83 0.88
N ASP A 117 -5.78 7.38 1.25
CA ASP A 117 -5.92 8.68 1.88
C ASP A 117 -6.45 8.48 3.32
N TRP A 118 -5.95 9.25 4.29
CA TRP A 118 -6.64 9.34 5.58
C TRP A 118 -7.88 10.21 5.43
N GLY A 119 -9.04 9.67 5.78
CA GLY A 119 -10.27 10.44 5.84
C GLY A 119 -10.30 11.37 7.04
N SER A 120 -11.35 12.19 7.12
CA SER A 120 -11.57 13.01 8.32
C SER A 120 -11.86 12.11 9.52
N ARG A 121 -11.38 12.51 10.71
CA ARG A 121 -11.74 11.82 11.96
C ARG A 121 -13.26 11.79 12.05
N GLY A 122 -13.85 10.61 12.25
CA GLY A 122 -15.30 10.47 12.39
C GLY A 122 -15.77 11.26 13.60
N GLY A 123 -16.20 12.50 13.39
CA GLY A 123 -16.76 13.35 14.43
C GLY A 123 -18.23 12.99 14.62
N SER A 124 -18.59 12.53 15.82
CA SER A 124 -19.98 12.56 16.25
C SER A 124 -20.50 13.99 16.19
N THR A 125 -21.36 14.29 15.23
CA THR A 125 -22.39 15.31 15.43
C THR A 125 -23.48 14.68 16.28
N ASN A 126 -23.53 15.07 17.55
CA ASN A 126 -24.69 14.94 18.41
C ASN A 126 -25.16 16.36 18.75
#